data_AF-A0A9E0NES9-F1
#
_entry.id   AF-A0A9E0NES9-F1
#
_cell.length_a   1.000
_cell.length_b   1.000
_cell.length_c   1.000
_cell.angle_alpha   90.00
_cell.angle_beta   90.00
_cell.angle_gamma   90.00
#
_symmetry.space_group_name_H-M   'P 1'
#
loop_
_entity.id
_entity.type
_entity.pdbx_description
1 polymer ?
#
loop_
_entity_poly.entity_id
_entity_poly.type
_entity_poly.pdbx_seq_one_letter_code
_entity_poly.pdbx_strand_id
1 'polypeptide(L)'
;MNPSMTGSSEGGFSLIETSIALAISGLLTIALVSYWKYAAHHQTTMIERSALTVADQSLKGFSQARFRLPCPDTDNDGNEDCGGATNSVGTLPWETLGIADSRVRGLRYGVYRKSSVANPSTDADLASNIDRFKPLLTTLPSPPHYPVTLESSLGNSNLIDFCTALMNGANDTFHSDRLHTVARDIHGTEISGSGQNVAYALAAPGLLDTDGGGNRFDGAQSVQTSSNPVFDSPSRPHSTNYDDQIRVAGFDQLFSTLSCGPNLVAIGHAQFNAATSAAVMQQYMYDHKKQLELSAETASAGVASATGTVLASIGGLLSATAVTATAITIGLGSLGTLSYTIAAGVASIVANVGPIASGAASLAAAVVTKTMTDNQVISFTNTVLKDATALAADIRNNALAADATGF
;
A
#
# COMPACT_ATOMS: atom_id res chain seq x y z
N MET A 1 -38.33 86.32 50.57
CA MET A 1 -37.24 85.32 50.66
C MET A 1 -37.41 84.59 51.98
N ASN A 2 -37.81 83.32 51.92
CA ASN A 2 -37.84 82.44 53.08
C ASN A 2 -37.08 81.18 52.67
N PRO A 3 -35.83 80.98 53.13
CA PRO A 3 -35.17 79.70 52.99
C PRO A 3 -35.57 78.83 54.19
N SER A 4 -35.71 77.51 53.99
CA SER A 4 -35.13 76.52 54.91
C SER A 4 -35.69 75.12 54.63
N MET A 5 -34.81 74.32 54.03
CA MET A 5 -34.52 72.94 54.39
C MET A 5 -35.62 71.89 54.17
N THR A 6 -35.61 71.33 52.96
CA THR A 6 -35.98 69.92 52.74
C THR A 6 -34.95 69.03 53.42
N GLY A 7 -35.25 68.59 54.64
CA GLY A 7 -34.49 67.52 55.29
C GLY A 7 -34.76 66.20 54.58
N SER A 8 -33.77 65.68 53.86
CA SER A 8 -33.75 64.29 53.43
C SER A 8 -33.60 63.41 54.67
N SER A 9 -34.64 62.64 55.00
CA SER A 9 -34.53 61.58 55.99
C SER A 9 -33.59 60.50 55.44
N GLU A 10 -32.35 60.48 55.91
CA GLU A 10 -31.46 59.33 55.72
C GLU A 10 -32.02 58.17 56.56
N GLY A 11 -32.74 57.26 55.90
CA GLY A 11 -33.16 56.00 56.50
C GLY A 11 -31.93 55.14 56.74
N GLY A 12 -31.58 54.90 58.00
CA GLY A 12 -30.54 53.94 58.36
C GLY A 12 -30.96 52.53 57.95
N PHE A 13 -30.09 51.81 57.24
CA PHE A 13 -30.33 50.44 56.82
C PHE A 13 -30.55 49.52 58.02
N SER A 14 -31.62 48.72 57.98
CA SER A 14 -31.86 47.69 58.99
C SER A 14 -30.85 46.54 58.82
N LEU A 15 -30.40 45.95 59.93
CA LEU A 15 -29.47 44.80 59.92
C LEU A 15 -29.99 43.65 59.03
N ILE A 16 -31.31 43.47 58.96
CA ILE A 16 -31.93 42.43 58.13
C ILE A 16 -31.86 42.75 56.63
N GLU A 17 -31.90 44.04 56.26
CA GLU A 17 -31.82 44.48 54.88
C GLU A 17 -30.40 44.30 54.35
N THR A 18 -29.40 44.61 55.18
CA THR A 18 -27.99 44.35 54.84
C THR A 18 -27.65 42.87 54.74
N SER A 19 -28.24 41.99 55.57
CA SER A 19 -27.98 40.55 55.49
C SER A 19 -28.62 39.91 54.27
N ILE A 20 -29.83 40.32 53.89
CA ILE A 20 -30.49 39.88 52.66
C ILE A 20 -29.71 40.37 51.43
N ALA A 21 -29.28 41.64 51.42
CA ALA A 21 -28.48 42.18 50.32
C ALA A 21 -27.16 41.43 50.12
N LEU A 22 -26.47 41.07 51.22
CA LEU A 22 -25.25 40.26 51.18
C LEU A 22 -25.51 38.82 50.73
N ALA A 23 -26.62 38.20 51.18
CA ALA A 23 -27.00 36.86 50.74
C ALA A 23 -27.29 36.81 49.23
N ILE A 24 -28.07 37.78 48.72
CA ILE A 24 -28.36 37.90 47.29
C ILE A 24 -27.07 38.17 46.51
N SER A 25 -26.21 39.07 46.99
CA SER A 25 -24.93 39.37 46.35
C SER A 25 -24.00 38.15 46.31
N GLY A 26 -23.95 37.35 47.38
CA GLY A 26 -23.19 36.10 47.43
C GLY A 26 -23.70 35.05 46.44
N LEU A 27 -25.02 34.92 46.27
CA LEU A 27 -25.61 34.03 45.26
C LEU A 27 -25.31 34.53 43.84
N LEU A 28 -25.40 35.84 43.61
CA LEU A 28 -25.10 36.45 42.31
C LEU A 28 -23.63 36.31 41.93
N THR A 29 -22.69 36.45 42.87
CA THR A 29 -21.25 36.25 42.59
C THR A 29 -20.95 34.79 42.26
N ILE A 30 -21.55 33.83 42.97
CA ILE A 30 -21.41 32.39 42.65
C ILE A 30 -21.96 32.08 41.27
N ALA A 31 -23.15 32.59 40.93
CA ALA A 31 -23.77 32.40 39.62
C ALA A 31 -22.92 33.01 38.50
N LEU A 32 -22.38 34.21 38.72
CA LEU A 32 -21.50 34.90 37.77
C LEU A 32 -20.23 34.10 37.53
N VAL A 33 -19.50 33.70 38.58
CA VAL A 33 -18.26 32.90 38.42
C VAL A 33 -18.54 31.58 37.71
N SER A 34 -19.65 30.91 38.02
CA SER A 34 -20.05 29.67 37.36
C SER A 34 -20.35 29.88 35.86
N TYR A 35 -21.04 30.97 35.52
CA TYR A 35 -21.31 31.34 34.13
C TYR A 35 -20.02 31.68 33.36
N TRP A 36 -19.11 32.44 33.96
CA TRP A 36 -17.82 32.77 33.36
C TRP A 36 -16.96 31.53 33.10
N LYS A 37 -16.89 30.60 34.06
CA LYS A 37 -16.19 29.32 33.88
C LYS A 37 -16.80 28.52 32.73
N TYR A 38 -18.13 28.43 32.68
CA TYR A 38 -18.84 27.73 31.60
C TYR A 38 -18.57 28.37 30.22
N ALA A 39 -18.67 29.69 30.11
CA ALA A 39 -18.42 30.42 28.86
C ALA A 39 -16.95 30.30 28.40
N ALA A 40 -15.99 30.40 29.32
CA ALA A 40 -14.56 30.24 29.02
C ALA A 40 -14.23 28.81 28.55
N HIS A 41 -14.88 27.81 29.13
CA HIS A 41 -14.70 26.41 28.74
C HIS A 41 -15.18 26.15 27.29
N HIS A 42 -16.33 26.71 26.90
CA HIS A 42 -16.83 26.63 25.52
C HIS A 42 -15.90 27.27 24.50
N GLN A 43 -15.36 28.45 24.80
CA GLN A 43 -14.46 29.14 23.88
C GLN A 43 -13.13 28.38 23.72
N THR A 44 -12.55 27.89 24.82
CA THR A 44 -11.31 27.10 24.80
C THR A 44 -11.49 25.80 24.04
N THR A 45 -12.62 25.11 24.27
CA THR A 45 -13.00 23.88 23.56
C THR A 45 -12.97 24.08 22.04
N MET A 46 -13.50 25.20 21.54
CA MET A 46 -13.53 25.48 20.10
C MET A 46 -12.13 25.79 19.54
N ILE A 47 -11.31 26.51 20.30
CA ILE A 47 -9.92 26.82 19.92
C ILE A 47 -9.10 25.52 19.81
N GLU A 48 -9.22 24.62 20.78
CA GLU A 48 -8.51 23.33 20.78
C GLU A 48 -8.95 22.42 19.64
N ARG A 49 -10.27 22.31 19.38
CA ARG A 49 -10.78 21.59 18.20
C ARG A 49 -10.17 22.10 16.91
N SER A 50 -10.02 23.42 16.78
CA SER A 50 -9.39 24.01 15.60
C SER A 50 -7.91 23.66 15.51
N ALA A 51 -7.16 23.70 16.62
CA ALA A 51 -5.75 23.32 16.66
C ALA A 51 -5.54 21.83 16.34
N LEU A 52 -6.36 20.94 16.91
CA LEU A 52 -6.37 19.51 16.61
C LEU A 52 -6.69 19.25 15.13
N THR A 53 -7.58 20.05 14.52
CA THR A 53 -7.92 19.94 13.10
C THR A 53 -6.75 20.34 12.22
N VAL A 54 -6.06 21.45 12.54
CA VAL A 54 -4.86 21.90 11.81
C VAL A 54 -3.74 20.85 11.92
N ALA A 55 -3.51 20.31 13.11
CA ALA A 55 -2.52 19.26 13.32
C ALA A 55 -2.87 17.98 12.54
N ASP A 56 -4.12 17.52 12.59
CA ASP A 56 -4.61 16.35 11.85
C ASP A 56 -4.41 16.49 10.33
N GLN A 57 -4.74 17.66 9.77
CA GLN A 57 -4.53 17.95 8.35
C GLN A 57 -3.04 18.00 7.98
N SER A 58 -2.21 18.58 8.85
CA SER A 58 -0.76 18.67 8.62
C SER A 58 -0.09 17.30 8.66
N LEU A 59 -0.50 16.41 9.58
CA LEU A 59 -0.02 15.03 9.64
C LEU A 59 -0.36 14.24 8.36
N LYS A 60 -1.58 14.42 7.83
CA LYS A 60 -2.00 13.81 6.55
C LYS A 60 -1.20 14.36 5.37
N GLY A 61 -0.97 15.67 5.32
CA GLY A 61 -0.13 16.27 4.28
C GLY A 61 1.33 15.81 4.36
N PHE A 62 1.87 15.70 5.57
CA PHE A 62 3.21 15.20 5.80
C PHE A 62 3.35 13.73 5.37
N SER A 63 2.37 12.88 5.68
CA SER A 63 2.42 11.47 5.27
C SER A 63 2.33 11.30 3.75
N GLN A 64 1.60 12.16 3.06
CA GLN A 64 1.63 12.21 1.59
C GLN A 64 2.99 12.67 1.04
N ALA A 65 3.64 13.63 1.68
CA ALA A 65 4.89 14.21 1.20
C ALA A 65 6.16 13.41 1.57
N ARG A 66 6.12 12.67 2.68
CA ARG A 66 7.27 12.00 3.27
C ARG A 66 7.13 10.48 3.36
N PHE A 67 5.95 9.94 3.01
CA PHE A 67 5.63 8.51 3.04
C PHE A 67 5.86 7.87 4.42
N ARG A 68 5.66 8.68 5.46
CA ARG A 68 5.68 8.31 6.87
C ARG A 68 5.00 9.41 7.67
N LEU A 69 4.60 9.09 8.90
CA LEU A 69 4.26 10.08 9.91
C LEU A 69 5.54 10.63 10.57
N PRO A 70 5.51 11.83 11.15
CA PRO A 70 6.66 12.36 11.87
C PRO A 70 6.87 11.57 13.18
N CYS A 71 8.12 11.50 13.63
CA CYS A 71 8.43 11.00 14.97
C CYS A 71 7.93 12.00 16.01
N PRO A 72 7.48 11.56 17.20
CA PRO A 72 7.11 12.49 18.25
C PRO A 72 8.29 13.38 18.67
N ASP A 73 7.99 14.62 19.04
CA ASP A 73 8.93 15.53 19.69
C ASP A 73 9.04 15.13 21.17
N THR A 74 10.24 14.81 21.62
CA THR A 74 10.51 14.32 22.99
C THR A 74 11.24 15.33 23.86
N ASP A 75 11.81 16.39 23.29
CA ASP A 75 12.50 17.46 24.01
C ASP A 75 11.79 18.82 23.98
N ASN A 76 10.68 18.91 23.24
CA ASN A 76 9.80 20.07 23.05
C ASN A 76 10.41 21.23 22.26
N ASP A 77 11.38 20.96 21.38
CA ASP A 77 11.95 21.97 20.50
C ASP A 77 11.08 22.26 19.25
N GLY A 78 10.08 21.42 18.97
CA GLY A 78 9.19 21.48 17.81
C GLY A 78 9.61 20.60 16.64
N ASN A 79 10.76 19.94 16.71
CA ASN A 79 11.28 19.03 15.70
C ASN A 79 10.98 17.56 16.06
N GLU A 80 11.02 16.71 15.05
CA GLU A 80 10.80 15.26 15.26
C GLU A 80 12.04 14.56 15.85
N ASP A 81 11.84 13.70 16.86
CA ASP A 81 12.92 12.91 17.47
C ASP A 81 12.91 11.45 17.02
N CYS A 82 13.49 11.21 15.84
CA CYS A 82 13.56 9.87 15.25
C CYS A 82 14.69 8.98 15.80
N GLY A 83 15.39 9.40 16.87
CA GLY A 83 16.57 8.72 17.43
C GLY A 83 16.35 7.30 17.98
N GLY A 84 15.11 6.79 18.01
CA GLY A 84 14.79 5.41 18.38
C GLY A 84 13.45 4.92 17.82
N ALA A 85 13.38 3.64 17.44
CA ALA A 85 12.16 2.98 16.96
C ALA A 85 11.03 2.90 18.01
N THR A 86 11.35 3.20 19.27
CA THR A 86 10.44 3.10 20.41
C THR A 86 9.72 4.40 20.74
N ASN A 87 10.17 5.55 20.22
CA ASN A 87 9.55 6.85 20.50
C ASN A 87 8.17 6.90 19.85
N SER A 88 7.13 6.55 20.60
CA SER A 88 5.77 6.39 20.10
C SER A 88 4.84 7.50 20.59
N VAL A 89 5.25 8.25 21.63
CA VAL A 89 4.50 9.39 22.18
C VAL A 89 5.45 10.53 22.56
N GLY A 90 4.94 11.75 22.44
CA GLY A 90 5.66 13.00 22.70
C GLY A 90 4.75 14.20 22.47
N THR A 91 5.31 15.39 22.33
CA THR A 91 4.59 16.54 21.79
C THR A 91 4.55 16.50 20.27
N LEU A 92 3.64 17.27 19.70
CA LEU A 92 3.52 17.40 18.25
C LEU A 92 4.74 18.14 17.70
N PRO A 93 5.49 17.58 16.72
CA PRO A 93 6.63 18.23 16.10
C PRO A 93 6.17 19.31 15.10
N TRP A 94 5.67 20.41 15.66
CA TRP A 94 4.98 21.48 14.92
C TRP A 94 5.88 22.22 13.93
N GLU A 95 7.19 22.32 14.20
CA GLU A 95 8.16 22.95 13.31
C GLU A 95 8.47 22.04 12.13
N THR A 96 8.66 20.73 12.37
CA THR A 96 8.80 19.72 11.30
C THR A 96 7.57 19.65 10.41
N LEU A 97 6.37 19.83 10.98
CA LEU A 97 5.11 19.88 10.24
C LEU A 97 4.88 21.23 9.52
N GLY A 98 5.73 22.24 9.74
CA GLY A 98 5.60 23.56 9.14
C GLY A 98 4.39 24.36 9.66
N ILE A 99 3.91 24.06 10.87
CA ILE A 99 2.73 24.70 11.44
C ILE A 99 3.16 25.97 12.19
N ALA A 100 2.80 27.13 11.67
CA ALA A 100 3.09 28.43 12.31
C ALA A 100 2.18 28.74 13.52
N ASP A 101 1.08 28.00 13.66
CA ASP A 101 0.09 28.20 14.72
C ASP A 101 0.65 27.81 16.10
N SER A 102 0.84 28.78 16.99
CA SER A 102 1.37 28.52 18.33
C SER A 102 0.46 27.63 19.19
N ARG A 103 -0.83 27.52 18.84
CA ARG A 103 -1.81 26.72 19.58
C ARG A 103 -1.53 25.22 19.50
N VAL A 104 -0.74 24.76 18.53
CA VAL A 104 -0.42 23.33 18.38
C VAL A 104 0.79 22.88 19.22
N ARG A 105 1.59 23.81 19.75
CA ARG A 105 2.90 23.52 20.39
C ARG A 105 2.82 22.64 21.65
N GLY A 106 1.65 22.63 22.29
CA GLY A 106 1.40 21.83 23.49
C GLY A 106 0.55 20.60 23.24
N LEU A 107 0.21 20.27 21.99
CA LEU A 107 -0.58 19.09 21.70
C LEU A 107 0.25 17.84 21.94
N ARG A 108 -0.36 16.86 22.61
CA ARG A 108 0.24 15.54 22.73
C ARG A 108 0.04 14.79 21.43
N TYR A 109 1.05 14.05 21.00
CA TYR A 109 1.05 13.30 19.77
C TYR A 109 1.56 11.88 20.02
N GLY A 110 0.87 10.92 19.42
CA GLY A 110 1.29 9.53 19.39
C GLY A 110 1.23 8.97 17.97
N VAL A 111 2.16 8.09 17.64
CA VAL A 111 2.23 7.39 16.35
C VAL A 111 2.36 5.89 16.56
N TYR A 112 1.70 5.11 15.70
CA TYR A 112 1.80 3.67 15.73
C TYR A 112 3.13 3.17 15.20
N ARG A 113 3.85 2.39 16.02
CA ARG A 113 5.18 1.91 15.69
C ARG A 113 5.31 0.42 15.94
N LYS A 114 5.37 -0.37 14.88
CA LYS A 114 5.71 -1.80 14.92
C LYS A 114 6.85 -2.05 13.94
N SER A 115 8.08 -1.93 14.45
CA SER A 115 9.26 -2.20 13.63
C SER A 115 9.50 -3.70 13.50
N SER A 116 9.67 -4.16 12.26
CA SER A 116 9.99 -5.52 11.85
C SER A 116 10.92 -5.46 10.63
N VAL A 117 12.08 -4.82 10.78
CA VAL A 117 13.06 -4.62 9.67
C VAL A 117 13.49 -5.96 9.04
N ALA A 118 13.58 -7.02 9.85
CA ALA A 118 13.91 -8.36 9.36
C ALA A 118 12.80 -9.00 8.52
N ASN A 119 11.54 -8.57 8.70
CA ASN A 119 10.39 -9.05 7.94
C ASN A 119 9.47 -7.89 7.52
N PRO A 120 9.86 -7.13 6.47
CA PRO A 120 9.15 -5.92 6.06
C PRO A 120 7.67 -6.12 5.71
N SER A 121 7.26 -7.33 5.31
CA SER A 121 5.85 -7.65 5.04
C SER A 121 4.97 -7.66 6.29
N THR A 122 5.56 -7.62 7.48
CA THR A 122 4.87 -7.52 8.78
C THR A 122 5.17 -6.22 9.52
N ASP A 123 6.04 -5.38 8.95
CA ASP A 123 6.41 -4.09 9.52
C ASP A 123 5.25 -3.10 9.36
N ALA A 124 4.95 -2.39 10.44
CA ALA A 124 3.94 -1.33 10.48
C ALA A 124 4.46 -0.13 11.29
N ASP A 125 5.76 0.16 11.24
CA ASP A 125 6.29 1.40 11.82
C ASP A 125 5.94 2.60 10.94
N LEU A 126 4.87 3.30 11.29
CA LEU A 126 4.36 4.41 10.50
C LEU A 126 5.29 5.63 10.54
N ALA A 127 6.25 5.70 11.47
CA ALA A 127 7.24 6.78 11.53
C ALA A 127 8.52 6.47 10.74
N SER A 128 8.60 5.30 10.09
CA SER A 128 9.78 4.86 9.33
C SER A 128 9.48 4.74 7.84
N ASN A 129 10.33 5.35 7.01
CA ASN A 129 10.25 5.25 5.55
C ASN A 129 11.14 4.09 5.06
N ILE A 130 10.54 2.92 4.86
CA ILE A 130 11.21 1.64 4.55
C ILE A 130 10.50 0.99 3.35
N ASP A 131 11.26 0.36 2.45
CA ASP A 131 10.77 -0.53 1.39
C ASP A 131 10.09 -1.77 2.00
N ARG A 132 8.75 -1.75 2.03
CA ARG A 132 7.88 -2.81 2.55
C ARG A 132 7.14 -3.53 1.44
N PHE A 133 6.88 -2.84 0.33
CA PHE A 133 6.15 -3.38 -0.79
C PHE A 133 7.04 -4.30 -1.63
N LYS A 134 6.79 -5.60 -1.53
CA LYS A 134 7.57 -6.63 -2.25
C LYS A 134 6.69 -7.33 -3.28
N PRO A 135 6.58 -6.81 -4.51
CA PRO A 135 5.78 -7.46 -5.54
C PRO A 135 6.42 -8.79 -5.96
N LEU A 136 5.58 -9.67 -6.47
CA LEU A 136 6.01 -10.84 -7.19
C LEU A 136 6.51 -10.42 -8.58
N LEU A 137 7.79 -10.67 -8.84
CA LEU A 137 8.41 -10.36 -10.12
C LEU A 137 8.97 -11.64 -10.74
N THR A 138 8.57 -11.93 -11.98
CA THR A 138 9.17 -13.01 -12.75
C THR A 138 10.50 -12.57 -13.34
N THR A 139 11.54 -13.32 -13.00
CA THR A 139 12.86 -13.19 -13.62
C THR A 139 13.06 -14.31 -14.64
N LEU A 140 13.73 -13.98 -15.74
CA LEU A 140 14.16 -14.93 -16.76
C LEU A 140 15.68 -15.06 -16.65
N PRO A 141 16.20 -16.03 -15.87
CA PRO A 141 17.63 -16.28 -15.87
C PRO A 141 18.03 -16.78 -17.26
N SER A 142 19.24 -16.49 -17.70
CA SER A 142 19.73 -16.91 -19.03
C SER A 142 19.50 -18.42 -19.27
N PRO A 143 19.10 -18.85 -20.48
CA PRO A 143 18.83 -20.26 -20.77
C PRO A 143 19.96 -21.17 -20.29
N PRO A 144 19.66 -22.35 -19.70
CA PRO A 144 18.42 -23.14 -19.81
C PRO A 144 17.41 -22.93 -18.67
N HIS A 145 17.49 -21.83 -17.91
CA HIS A 145 16.63 -21.64 -16.74
C HIS A 145 15.20 -21.24 -17.12
N TYR A 146 14.23 -21.81 -16.39
CA TYR A 146 12.81 -21.48 -16.49
C TYR A 146 12.50 -20.16 -15.76
N PRO A 147 11.42 -19.45 -16.11
CA PRO A 147 10.96 -18.29 -15.38
C PRO A 147 10.74 -18.63 -13.91
N VAL A 148 11.30 -17.80 -13.02
CA VAL A 148 11.10 -17.90 -11.57
C VAL A 148 10.44 -16.63 -11.09
N THR A 149 9.30 -16.77 -10.42
CA THR A 149 8.59 -15.68 -9.76
C THR A 149 8.96 -15.66 -8.29
N LEU A 150 9.46 -14.53 -7.81
CA LEU A 150 9.86 -14.34 -6.43
C LEU A 150 9.44 -12.95 -5.93
N GLU A 151 9.20 -12.83 -4.63
CA GLU A 151 9.10 -11.53 -3.97
C GLU A 151 10.40 -10.77 -4.18
N SER A 152 10.30 -9.55 -4.69
CA SER A 152 11.45 -8.72 -5.02
C SER A 152 11.41 -7.43 -4.22
N SER A 153 12.51 -7.12 -3.53
CA SER A 153 12.73 -5.78 -2.94
C SER A 153 13.22 -4.87 -4.06
N LEU A 154 12.53 -3.75 -4.24
CA LEU A 154 12.78 -2.83 -5.34
C LEU A 154 13.71 -1.68 -4.92
N GLY A 155 13.91 -1.50 -3.61
CA GLY A 155 14.85 -0.53 -3.04
C GLY A 155 14.32 0.90 -3.03
N ASN A 156 13.03 1.09 -3.30
CA ASN A 156 12.35 2.39 -3.21
C ASN A 156 11.43 2.39 -1.99
N SER A 157 11.36 3.54 -1.31
CA SER A 157 10.43 3.74 -0.20
C SER A 157 9.51 4.92 -0.56
N ASN A 158 8.25 4.61 -0.89
CA ASN A 158 7.27 5.53 -1.43
C ASN A 158 5.88 5.38 -0.76
N LEU A 159 4.84 6.02 -1.33
CA LEU A 159 3.49 5.97 -0.78
C LEU A 159 2.93 4.55 -0.64
N ILE A 160 3.27 3.66 -1.56
CA ILE A 160 2.83 2.26 -1.59
C ILE A 160 3.36 1.53 -0.36
N ASP A 161 4.62 1.77 0.03
CA ASP A 161 5.21 1.20 1.23
C ASP A 161 4.55 1.69 2.51
N PHE A 162 4.21 2.99 2.53
CA PHE A 162 3.45 3.55 3.64
C PHE A 162 2.03 2.95 3.72
N CYS A 163 1.39 2.77 2.57
CA CYS A 163 0.09 2.09 2.48
C CYS A 163 0.17 0.62 2.91
N THR A 164 1.26 -0.09 2.59
CA THR A 164 1.53 -1.44 3.10
C THR A 164 1.71 -1.42 4.62
N ALA A 165 2.44 -0.45 5.18
CA ALA A 165 2.57 -0.29 6.63
C ALA A 165 1.21 -0.07 7.31
N LEU A 166 0.32 0.74 6.71
CA LEU A 166 -1.04 0.96 7.21
C LEU A 166 -1.88 -0.33 7.17
N MET A 167 -1.80 -1.11 6.10
CA MET A 167 -2.48 -2.41 6.01
C MET A 167 -1.95 -3.39 7.05
N ASN A 168 -0.63 -3.44 7.26
CA ASN A 168 -0.02 -4.31 8.24
C ASN A 168 -0.43 -3.93 9.67
N GLY A 169 -0.51 -2.64 9.98
CA GLY A 169 -0.99 -2.14 11.28
C GLY A 169 -2.48 -2.38 11.51
N ALA A 170 -3.31 -2.23 10.47
CA ALA A 170 -4.74 -2.54 10.54
C ALA A 170 -5.01 -4.02 10.82
N ASN A 171 -4.15 -4.91 10.29
CA ASN A 171 -4.25 -6.35 10.50
C ASN A 171 -3.48 -6.85 11.74
N ASP A 172 -2.81 -5.95 12.48
CA ASP A 172 -2.06 -6.36 13.67
C ASP A 172 -3.00 -6.66 14.83
N THR A 173 -2.60 -7.64 15.64
CA THR A 173 -3.29 -7.89 16.91
C THR A 173 -3.09 -6.72 17.87
N PHE A 174 -4.05 -6.49 18.76
CA PHE A 174 -3.91 -5.47 19.78
C PHE A 174 -2.74 -5.79 20.71
N HIS A 175 -1.88 -4.79 20.94
CA HIS A 175 -0.81 -4.84 21.93
C HIS A 175 -0.69 -3.50 22.65
N SER A 176 -0.63 -3.52 23.99
CA SER A 176 -0.56 -2.30 24.80
C SER A 176 0.77 -1.55 24.68
N ASP A 177 1.81 -2.18 24.11
CA ASP A 177 3.10 -1.54 23.81
C ASP A 177 3.12 -0.83 22.45
N ARG A 178 1.96 -0.76 21.76
CA ARG A 178 1.75 -0.03 20.50
C ARG A 178 0.70 1.05 20.72
N LEU A 179 0.70 2.08 19.86
CA LEU A 179 -0.26 3.18 20.00
C LEU A 179 -1.69 2.65 19.95
N HIS A 180 -2.45 2.97 20.98
CA HIS A 180 -3.82 2.50 21.10
C HIS A 180 -4.70 3.49 21.85
N THR A 181 -6.01 3.34 21.63
CA THR A 181 -7.04 4.01 22.41
C THR A 181 -7.75 3.05 23.33
N VAL A 182 -8.19 3.53 24.50
CA VAL A 182 -9.03 2.77 25.44
C VAL A 182 -10.32 3.53 25.77
N ALA A 183 -11.42 2.81 25.95
CA ALA A 183 -12.64 3.39 26.48
C ALA A 183 -12.62 3.34 28.02
N ARG A 184 -13.24 4.35 28.65
CA ARG A 184 -13.38 4.42 30.11
C ARG A 184 -14.84 4.51 30.51
N ASP A 185 -15.15 3.97 31.68
CA ASP A 185 -16.47 4.08 32.30
C ASP A 185 -16.71 5.47 32.91
N ILE A 186 -17.88 5.66 33.51
CA ILE A 186 -18.26 6.94 34.14
C ILE A 186 -17.38 7.35 35.33
N HIS A 187 -16.59 6.41 35.88
CA HIS A 187 -15.67 6.65 36.98
C HIS A 187 -14.23 6.87 36.49
N GLY A 188 -13.99 6.85 35.17
CA GLY A 188 -12.65 6.96 34.58
C GLY A 188 -11.86 5.65 34.63
N THR A 189 -12.48 4.52 34.97
CA THR A 189 -11.84 3.21 34.95
C THR A 189 -11.83 2.68 33.53
N GLU A 190 -10.71 2.11 33.09
CA GLU A 190 -10.60 1.48 31.77
C GLU A 190 -11.59 0.32 31.63
N ILE A 191 -12.29 0.27 30.50
CA ILE A 191 -13.17 -0.85 30.16
C ILE A 191 -12.32 -1.97 29.58
N SER A 192 -12.27 -3.11 30.27
CA SER A 192 -11.50 -4.27 29.83
C SER A 192 -11.84 -4.69 28.39
N GLY A 193 -10.80 -4.87 27.57
CA GLY A 193 -10.96 -5.28 26.16
C GLY A 193 -11.42 -4.18 25.21
N SER A 194 -11.49 -2.92 25.66
CA SER A 194 -11.82 -1.77 24.80
C SER A 194 -10.64 -1.22 23.99
N GLY A 195 -9.45 -1.78 24.19
CA GLY A 195 -8.22 -1.36 23.51
C GLY A 195 -8.30 -1.54 22.00
N GLN A 196 -7.97 -0.50 21.25
CA GLN A 196 -7.94 -0.52 19.78
C GLN A 196 -6.67 0.17 19.26
N ASN A 197 -5.96 -0.50 18.36
CA ASN A 197 -4.81 0.07 17.67
C ASN A 197 -5.28 1.21 16.75
N VAL A 198 -4.52 2.30 16.72
CA VAL A 198 -4.83 3.48 15.88
C VAL A 198 -3.56 3.96 15.22
N ALA A 199 -3.64 4.61 14.05
CA ALA A 199 -2.47 5.00 13.28
C ALA A 199 -1.72 6.18 13.93
N TYR A 200 -2.47 7.20 14.35
CA TYR A 200 -1.96 8.29 15.19
C TYR A 200 -3.06 8.86 16.09
N ALA A 201 -2.63 9.52 17.16
CA ALA A 201 -3.49 10.18 18.12
C ALA A 201 -2.95 11.57 18.47
N LEU A 202 -3.87 12.49 18.74
CA LEU A 202 -3.62 13.85 19.18
C LEU A 202 -4.46 14.11 20.43
N ALA A 203 -3.89 14.80 21.41
CA ALA A 203 -4.64 15.27 22.57
C ALA A 203 -4.35 16.74 22.87
N ALA A 204 -5.41 17.48 23.20
CA ALA A 204 -5.34 18.80 23.81
C ALA A 204 -5.71 18.69 25.30
N PRO A 205 -4.96 19.33 26.20
CA PRO A 205 -5.08 19.16 27.66
C PRO A 205 -6.21 19.99 28.30
N GLY A 206 -7.18 20.47 27.54
CA GLY A 206 -8.21 21.35 28.07
C GLY A 206 -7.70 22.65 28.71
N LEU A 207 -8.59 23.28 29.49
CA LEU A 207 -8.29 24.57 30.13
C LEU A 207 -7.61 24.41 31.49
N LEU A 208 -7.93 23.34 32.22
CA LEU A 208 -7.60 23.18 33.63
C LEU A 208 -6.94 21.82 33.87
N ASP A 209 -6.10 21.75 34.91
CA ASP A 209 -5.79 20.47 35.56
C ASP A 209 -7.01 20.09 36.40
N THR A 210 -7.91 19.30 35.81
CA THR A 210 -9.24 19.07 36.38
C THR A 210 -9.20 17.97 37.44
N ASP A 211 -8.26 17.03 37.34
CA ASP A 211 -8.05 15.98 38.35
C ASP A 211 -7.13 16.39 39.51
N GLY A 212 -6.43 17.53 39.39
CA GLY A 212 -5.55 18.09 40.42
C GLY A 212 -4.21 17.37 40.54
N GLY A 213 -3.80 16.63 39.51
CA GLY A 213 -2.59 15.82 39.47
C GLY A 213 -1.30 16.61 39.22
N GLY A 214 -1.38 17.91 39.01
CA GLY A 214 -0.24 18.77 38.66
C GLY A 214 0.16 18.68 37.19
N ASN A 215 -0.64 18.01 36.36
CA ASN A 215 -0.51 17.94 34.91
C ASN A 215 -1.77 18.52 34.29
N ARG A 216 -1.64 19.28 33.19
CA ARG A 216 -2.82 19.77 32.47
C ARG A 216 -3.52 18.67 31.68
N PHE A 217 -2.78 17.66 31.24
CA PHE A 217 -3.41 16.49 30.64
C PHE A 217 -4.05 15.64 31.73
N ASP A 218 -5.32 15.32 31.57
CA ASP A 218 -6.06 14.40 32.42
C ASP A 218 -6.05 12.96 31.83
N GLY A 219 -6.57 11.98 32.59
CA GLY A 219 -6.86 10.65 32.04
C GLY A 219 -5.62 9.86 31.59
N ALA A 220 -5.74 9.09 30.51
CA ALA A 220 -4.62 8.29 29.98
C ALA A 220 -3.44 9.15 29.52
N GLN A 221 -3.75 10.35 29.04
CA GLN A 221 -2.76 11.26 28.47
C GLN A 221 -1.76 11.73 29.51
N SER A 222 -2.19 11.85 30.77
CA SER A 222 -1.36 12.30 31.88
C SER A 222 -0.16 11.38 32.16
N VAL A 223 -0.32 10.07 31.95
CA VAL A 223 0.62 9.01 32.40
C VAL A 223 1.22 8.16 31.27
N GLN A 224 0.85 8.41 30.01
CA GLN A 224 1.33 7.64 28.87
C GLN A 224 2.86 7.67 28.72
N THR A 225 3.42 6.58 28.22
CA THR A 225 4.85 6.44 27.92
C THR A 225 5.05 5.72 26.59
N SER A 226 6.27 5.72 26.06
CA SER A 226 6.60 4.96 24.85
C SER A 226 6.39 3.44 25.00
N SER A 227 6.38 2.89 26.22
CA SER A 227 6.08 1.48 26.49
C SER A 227 4.59 1.19 26.69
N ASN A 228 3.79 2.23 26.90
CA ASN A 228 2.33 2.17 26.98
C ASN A 228 1.75 3.45 26.36
N PRO A 229 1.81 3.59 25.02
CA PRO A 229 1.37 4.79 24.31
C PRO A 229 -0.16 4.81 24.21
N VAL A 230 -0.81 5.03 25.35
CA VAL A 230 -2.26 4.96 25.50
C VAL A 230 -2.90 6.34 25.40
N PHE A 231 -4.00 6.42 24.66
CA PHE A 231 -4.92 7.55 24.65
C PHE A 231 -6.32 7.11 25.09
N ASP A 232 -7.08 7.98 25.72
CA ASP A 232 -8.51 7.74 25.88
C ASP A 232 -9.25 7.79 24.54
N SER A 233 -10.43 7.17 24.49
CA SER A 233 -11.28 7.22 23.31
C SER A 233 -11.67 8.66 22.98
N PRO A 234 -11.71 9.06 21.70
CA PRO A 234 -12.29 10.35 21.26
C PRO A 234 -13.73 10.58 21.71
N SER A 235 -14.45 9.51 22.09
CA SER A 235 -15.83 9.58 22.57
C SER A 235 -15.94 9.75 24.09
N ARG A 236 -14.82 9.88 24.83
CA ARG A 236 -14.85 10.07 26.29
C ARG A 236 -15.54 11.40 26.63
N PRO A 237 -16.65 11.39 27.38
CA PRO A 237 -17.31 12.63 27.79
C PRO A 237 -16.45 13.43 28.76
N HIS A 238 -16.54 14.76 28.69
CA HIS A 238 -15.96 15.62 29.71
C HIS A 238 -16.64 15.37 31.06
N SER A 239 -15.87 15.40 32.13
CA SER A 239 -16.33 15.22 33.51
C SER A 239 -15.66 16.23 34.43
N THR A 240 -15.97 16.15 35.73
CA THR A 240 -15.35 17.02 36.75
C THR A 240 -13.89 16.70 37.04
N ASN A 241 -13.27 15.79 36.28
CA ASN A 241 -11.89 15.32 36.41
C ASN A 241 -11.30 14.95 35.04
N TYR A 242 -11.89 15.46 33.95
CA TYR A 242 -11.46 15.19 32.59
C TYR A 242 -12.02 16.25 31.64
N ASP A 243 -11.14 17.08 31.07
CA ASP A 243 -11.49 18.01 30.00
C ASP A 243 -10.61 17.91 28.74
N ASP A 244 -9.77 16.88 28.67
CA ASP A 244 -8.96 16.57 27.49
C ASP A 244 -9.82 16.33 26.24
N GLN A 245 -9.35 16.86 25.11
CA GLN A 245 -9.92 16.55 23.80
C GLN A 245 -8.99 15.69 22.98
N ILE A 246 -9.54 14.62 22.43
CA ILE A 246 -8.77 13.64 21.69
C ILE A 246 -9.24 13.56 20.25
N ARG A 247 -8.28 13.55 19.34
CA ARG A 247 -8.51 13.28 17.93
C ARG A 247 -7.61 12.14 17.48
N VAL A 248 -8.18 11.17 16.80
CA VAL A 248 -7.50 9.95 16.41
C VAL A 248 -7.75 9.69 14.94
N ALA A 249 -6.76 9.16 14.25
CA ALA A 249 -6.93 8.57 12.93
C ALA A 249 -6.73 7.06 13.03
N GLY A 250 -7.77 6.30 12.68
CA GLY A 250 -7.65 4.86 12.47
C GLY A 250 -6.88 4.54 11.19
N PHE A 251 -6.40 3.30 11.08
CA PHE A 251 -5.68 2.84 9.89
C PHE A 251 -6.54 2.95 8.63
N ASP A 252 -7.78 2.47 8.66
CA ASP A 252 -8.69 2.50 7.51
C ASP A 252 -9.02 3.93 7.05
N GLN A 253 -9.18 4.85 8.01
CA GLN A 253 -9.44 6.26 7.72
C GLN A 253 -8.25 6.89 6.99
N LEU A 254 -7.03 6.66 7.48
CA LEU A 254 -5.82 7.20 6.86
C LEU A 254 -5.56 6.53 5.51
N PHE A 255 -5.74 5.21 5.41
CA PHE A 255 -5.64 4.44 4.18
C PHE A 255 -6.58 4.97 3.09
N SER A 256 -7.83 5.25 3.44
CA SER A 256 -8.82 5.84 2.53
C SER A 256 -8.47 7.28 2.15
N THR A 257 -8.04 8.11 3.11
CA THR A 257 -7.64 9.51 2.87
C THR A 257 -6.48 9.62 1.88
N LEU A 258 -5.56 8.65 1.92
CA LEU A 258 -4.40 8.59 1.04
C LEU A 258 -4.68 7.89 -0.30
N SER A 259 -5.91 7.45 -0.56
CA SER A 259 -6.28 6.66 -1.73
C SER A 259 -5.38 5.42 -1.93
N CYS A 260 -4.97 4.79 -0.83
CA CYS A 260 -4.06 3.66 -0.86
C CYS A 260 -4.61 2.49 -1.70
N GLY A 261 -5.91 2.21 -1.62
CA GLY A 261 -6.55 1.11 -2.35
C GLY A 261 -6.32 1.17 -3.87
N PRO A 262 -6.75 2.25 -4.56
CA PRO A 262 -6.47 2.43 -5.98
C PRO A 262 -4.98 2.39 -6.34
N ASN A 263 -4.11 3.03 -5.54
CA ASN A 263 -2.67 3.11 -5.82
C ASN A 263 -1.98 1.74 -5.70
N LEU A 264 -2.28 0.98 -4.64
CA LEU A 264 -1.78 -0.39 -4.45
C LEU A 264 -2.22 -1.32 -5.59
N VAL A 265 -3.46 -1.21 -6.05
CA VAL A 265 -3.97 -2.04 -7.15
C VAL A 265 -3.31 -1.67 -8.49
N ALA A 266 -3.24 -0.38 -8.80
CA ALA A 266 -2.71 0.09 -10.08
C ALA A 266 -1.20 -0.16 -10.21
N ILE A 267 -0.43 0.26 -9.21
CA ILE A 267 1.03 0.18 -9.27
C ILE A 267 1.51 -1.18 -8.79
N GLY A 268 1.01 -1.64 -7.64
CA GLY A 268 1.50 -2.86 -6.99
C GLY A 268 1.01 -4.16 -7.62
N HIS A 269 -0.19 -4.20 -8.20
CA HIS A 269 -0.73 -5.42 -8.80
C HIS A 269 -0.76 -5.39 -10.32
N ALA A 270 -1.36 -4.38 -10.94
CA ALA A 270 -1.58 -4.40 -12.38
C ALA A 270 -0.27 -4.41 -13.18
N GLN A 271 0.68 -3.53 -12.84
CA GLN A 271 1.97 -3.44 -13.54
C GLN A 271 2.81 -4.70 -13.35
N PHE A 272 2.91 -5.21 -12.12
CA PHE A 272 3.71 -6.41 -11.82
C PHE A 272 3.08 -7.70 -12.36
N ASN A 273 1.75 -7.80 -12.37
CA ASN A 273 1.06 -8.90 -13.04
C ASN A 273 1.25 -8.84 -14.56
N ALA A 274 1.26 -7.65 -15.16
CA ALA A 274 1.56 -7.47 -16.58
C ALA A 274 3.01 -7.85 -16.90
N ALA A 275 3.99 -7.42 -16.08
CA ALA A 275 5.39 -7.79 -16.23
C ALA A 275 5.62 -9.30 -16.10
N THR A 276 4.98 -9.92 -15.10
CA THR A 276 4.99 -11.38 -14.91
C THR A 276 4.40 -12.11 -16.12
N SER A 277 3.24 -11.65 -16.60
CA SER A 277 2.59 -12.24 -17.77
C SER A 277 3.45 -12.11 -19.03
N ALA A 278 4.09 -10.95 -19.23
CA ALA A 278 4.98 -10.70 -20.36
C ALA A 278 6.22 -11.61 -20.32
N ALA A 279 6.81 -11.82 -19.13
CA ALA A 279 7.93 -12.74 -18.96
C ALA A 279 7.56 -14.20 -19.25
N VAL A 280 6.38 -14.66 -18.81
CA VAL A 280 5.87 -16.01 -19.11
C VAL A 280 5.59 -16.17 -20.61
N MET A 281 4.99 -15.16 -21.26
CA MET A 281 4.78 -15.17 -22.71
C MET A 281 6.10 -15.18 -23.48
N GLN A 282 7.11 -14.44 -23.02
CA GLN A 282 8.44 -14.47 -23.62
C GLN A 282 9.07 -15.87 -23.54
N GLN A 283 8.96 -16.55 -22.38
CA GLN A 283 9.44 -17.94 -22.27
C GLN A 283 8.71 -18.87 -23.24
N TYR A 284 7.38 -18.75 -23.36
CA TYR A 284 6.61 -19.52 -24.33
C TYR A 284 7.12 -19.32 -25.77
N MET A 285 7.52 -18.11 -26.14
CA MET A 285 8.11 -17.83 -27.47
C MET A 285 9.49 -18.48 -27.63
N TYR A 286 10.31 -18.57 -26.58
CA TYR A 286 11.57 -19.33 -26.61
C TYR A 286 11.33 -20.83 -26.79
N ASP A 287 10.35 -21.39 -26.08
CA ASP A 287 10.00 -22.82 -26.21
C ASP A 287 9.43 -23.12 -27.60
N HIS A 288 8.62 -22.20 -28.16
CA HIS A 288 8.13 -22.32 -29.53
C HIS A 288 9.27 -22.26 -30.56
N LYS A 289 10.27 -21.38 -30.38
CA LYS A 289 11.47 -21.40 -31.22
C LYS A 289 12.16 -22.76 -31.17
N LYS A 290 12.30 -23.36 -29.99
CA LYS A 290 12.90 -24.70 -29.84
C LYS A 290 12.10 -25.76 -30.58
N GLN A 291 10.77 -25.67 -30.56
CA GLN A 291 9.89 -26.55 -31.32
C GLN A 291 10.08 -26.37 -32.84
N LEU A 292 10.24 -25.13 -33.33
CA LEU A 292 10.54 -24.85 -34.74
C LEU A 292 11.92 -25.38 -35.14
N GLU A 293 12.96 -25.19 -34.32
CA GLU A 293 14.30 -25.75 -34.54
C GLU A 293 14.27 -27.28 -34.62
N LEU A 294 13.55 -27.95 -33.70
CA LEU A 294 13.35 -29.39 -33.74
C LEU A 294 12.61 -29.83 -35.00
N SER A 295 11.59 -29.08 -35.43
CA SER A 295 10.88 -29.36 -36.68
C SER A 295 11.79 -29.23 -37.91
N ALA A 296 12.68 -28.23 -37.94
CA ALA A 296 13.67 -28.05 -38.99
C ALA A 296 14.68 -29.21 -39.04
N GLU A 297 15.07 -29.73 -37.87
CA GLU A 297 15.94 -30.90 -37.76
C GLU A 297 15.23 -32.19 -38.22
N THR A 298 13.96 -32.38 -37.87
CA THR A 298 13.20 -33.52 -38.42
C THR A 298 13.02 -33.41 -39.94
N ALA A 299 12.90 -32.19 -40.49
CA ALA A 299 12.86 -31.96 -41.93
C ALA A 299 14.22 -32.24 -42.59
N SER A 300 15.35 -31.91 -41.93
CA SER A 300 16.70 -32.26 -42.40
C SER A 300 16.91 -33.78 -42.46
N ALA A 301 16.45 -34.50 -41.43
CA ALA A 301 16.43 -35.96 -41.41
C ALA A 301 15.54 -36.53 -42.53
N GLY A 302 14.41 -35.88 -42.84
CA GLY A 302 13.54 -36.22 -43.97
C GLY A 302 14.24 -36.08 -45.32
N VAL A 303 15.00 -35.00 -45.54
CA VAL A 303 15.85 -34.82 -46.74
C VAL A 303 16.91 -35.91 -46.83
N ALA A 304 17.58 -36.23 -45.72
CA ALA A 304 18.59 -37.29 -45.68
C ALA A 304 18.00 -38.68 -46.00
N SER A 305 16.83 -39.00 -45.43
CA SER A 305 16.10 -40.24 -45.72
C SER A 305 15.63 -40.31 -47.19
N ALA A 306 15.07 -39.22 -47.72
CA ALA A 306 14.68 -39.12 -49.13
C ALA A 306 15.89 -39.27 -50.06
N THR A 307 17.04 -38.69 -49.71
CA THR A 307 18.31 -38.89 -50.43
C THR A 307 18.75 -40.37 -50.39
N GLY A 308 18.60 -41.02 -49.23
CA GLY A 308 18.78 -42.47 -49.08
C GLY A 308 17.87 -43.28 -49.99
N THR A 309 16.60 -42.88 -50.17
CA THR A 309 15.69 -43.54 -51.13
C THR A 309 16.05 -43.28 -52.60
N VAL A 310 16.57 -42.10 -52.95
CA VAL A 310 17.12 -41.83 -54.29
C VAL A 310 18.30 -42.76 -54.58
N LEU A 311 19.21 -42.90 -53.61
CA LEU A 311 20.35 -43.84 -53.70
C LEU A 311 19.89 -45.30 -53.75
N ALA A 312 18.90 -45.70 -52.94
CA ALA A 312 18.32 -47.04 -52.95
C ALA A 312 17.47 -47.32 -54.20
N SER A 313 16.95 -46.29 -54.89
CA SER A 313 16.28 -46.46 -56.19
C SER A 313 17.25 -46.75 -57.33
N ILE A 314 18.56 -46.64 -57.09
CA ILE A 314 19.62 -47.18 -57.95
C ILE A 314 19.95 -48.65 -57.59
N GLY A 315 19.38 -49.19 -56.49
CA GLY A 315 19.52 -50.58 -56.05
C GLY A 315 18.38 -51.08 -55.15
N GLY A 316 17.23 -51.44 -55.75
CA GLY A 316 16.17 -52.33 -55.24
C GLY A 316 15.70 -52.25 -53.78
N LEU A 317 14.44 -51.79 -53.58
CA LEU A 317 13.48 -52.07 -52.48
C LEU A 317 13.90 -51.78 -51.02
N LEU A 318 13.30 -50.76 -50.37
CA LEU A 318 12.83 -50.84 -48.97
C LEU A 318 11.70 -49.82 -48.70
N SER A 319 10.59 -50.30 -48.16
CA SER A 319 9.34 -49.57 -47.93
C SER A 319 9.26 -48.89 -46.56
N ALA A 320 8.50 -47.78 -46.54
CA ALA A 320 7.71 -47.23 -45.44
C ALA A 320 8.47 -46.70 -44.20
N THR A 321 8.49 -45.38 -44.04
CA THR A 321 8.28 -44.67 -42.75
C THR A 321 8.49 -43.16 -42.94
N ALA A 322 7.41 -42.41 -43.20
CA ALA A 322 7.41 -40.95 -43.07
C ALA A 322 5.97 -40.40 -43.08
N VAL A 323 5.20 -40.61 -42.00
CA VAL A 323 3.80 -40.10 -41.93
C VAL A 323 3.53 -39.30 -40.65
N THR A 324 4.51 -38.60 -40.09
CA THR A 324 4.26 -37.77 -38.89
C THR A 324 4.72 -36.31 -39.00
N ALA A 325 5.45 -35.92 -40.06
CA ALA A 325 6.07 -34.59 -40.14
C ALA A 325 5.16 -33.49 -40.76
N THR A 326 4.20 -33.83 -41.62
CA THR A 326 3.43 -32.84 -42.40
C THR A 326 2.11 -32.37 -41.76
N ALA A 327 1.68 -32.97 -40.66
CA ALA A 327 0.48 -32.52 -39.94
C ALA A 327 0.72 -31.29 -39.05
N ILE A 328 1.97 -31.05 -38.65
CA ILE A 328 2.33 -30.00 -37.69
C ILE A 328 2.39 -28.62 -38.38
N THR A 329 2.74 -28.57 -39.67
CA THR A 329 2.92 -27.31 -40.41
C THR A 329 1.60 -26.60 -40.77
N ILE A 330 0.49 -27.33 -40.88
CA ILE A 330 -0.82 -26.76 -41.24
C ILE A 330 -1.56 -26.20 -40.02
N GLY A 331 -1.24 -26.68 -38.80
CA GLY A 331 -1.86 -26.20 -37.56
C GLY A 331 -1.38 -24.82 -37.09
N LEU A 332 -0.24 -24.34 -37.57
CA LEU A 332 0.41 -23.12 -37.06
C LEU A 332 0.09 -21.86 -37.89
N GLY A 333 -0.49 -22.00 -39.07
CA GLY A 333 -0.85 -20.85 -39.93
C GLY A 333 -2.20 -20.19 -39.60
N SER A 334 -3.02 -20.77 -38.71
CA SER A 334 -4.47 -20.48 -38.68
C SER A 334 -5.03 -19.92 -37.36
N LEU A 335 -4.20 -19.47 -36.41
CA LEU A 335 -4.68 -18.89 -35.13
C LEU A 335 -5.85 -19.68 -34.47
N GLY A 336 -5.82 -21.02 -34.55
CA GLY A 336 -6.79 -21.89 -33.86
C GLY A 336 -8.11 -22.24 -34.58
N THR A 337 -8.33 -21.96 -35.87
CA THR A 337 -9.66 -22.19 -36.50
C THR A 337 -9.91 -23.55 -37.18
N LEU A 338 -8.91 -24.43 -37.33
CA LEU A 338 -9.08 -25.71 -38.06
C LEU A 338 -8.39 -26.89 -37.37
N SER A 339 -8.83 -27.24 -36.16
CA SER A 339 -8.33 -28.40 -35.40
C SER A 339 -9.05 -29.73 -35.72
N TYR A 340 -9.93 -29.81 -36.73
CA TYR A 340 -10.76 -31.01 -36.96
C TYR A 340 -10.70 -31.64 -38.36
N THR A 341 -9.82 -31.21 -39.27
CA THR A 341 -9.58 -31.94 -40.54
C THR A 341 -8.27 -32.70 -40.51
N ILE A 342 -8.15 -33.61 -39.53
CA ILE A 342 -7.46 -34.88 -39.80
C ILE A 342 -8.36 -35.61 -40.81
N ALA A 343 -7.76 -36.10 -41.89
CA ALA A 343 -8.41 -36.77 -43.02
C ALA A 343 -9.06 -35.85 -44.07
N ALA A 344 -8.29 -35.54 -45.12
CA ALA A 344 -8.47 -36.20 -46.41
C ALA A 344 -7.38 -35.75 -47.38
N GLY A 345 -6.48 -36.68 -47.72
CA GLY A 345 -5.43 -36.48 -48.71
C GLY A 345 -4.72 -37.79 -49.02
N VAL A 346 -5.46 -38.90 -49.01
CA VAL A 346 -5.04 -40.14 -49.65
C VAL A 346 -4.86 -39.82 -51.13
N ALA A 347 -3.61 -39.65 -51.55
CA ALA A 347 -3.18 -39.91 -52.92
C ALA A 347 -2.14 -41.04 -52.86
N SER A 348 -2.68 -42.24 -52.68
CA SER A 348 -2.25 -43.47 -53.36
C SER A 348 -0.76 -43.85 -53.28
N ILE A 349 -0.47 -44.76 -52.36
CA ILE A 349 0.16 -46.03 -52.74
C ILE A 349 -0.81 -46.72 -53.71
N VAL A 350 -0.75 -46.38 -55.00
CA VAL A 350 -0.90 -47.30 -56.15
C VAL A 350 -0.31 -46.54 -57.33
N ALA A 351 0.99 -46.75 -57.57
CA ALA A 351 1.56 -46.73 -58.91
C ALA A 351 2.87 -47.52 -58.88
N ASN A 352 2.76 -48.85 -58.74
CA ASN A 352 3.67 -49.71 -59.48
C ASN A 352 3.32 -49.53 -60.96
N VAL A 353 3.90 -48.53 -61.66
CA VAL A 353 4.44 -48.59 -63.04
C VAL A 353 5.22 -47.28 -63.30
N GLY A 354 6.54 -47.34 -63.51
CA GLY A 354 7.34 -46.23 -64.09
C GLY A 354 8.52 -45.73 -63.23
N PRO A 355 9.78 -45.99 -63.61
CA PRO A 355 10.96 -45.89 -62.74
C PRO A 355 11.54 -44.46 -62.66
N ILE A 356 12.24 -44.16 -61.56
CA ILE A 356 13.14 -43.00 -61.32
C ILE A 356 12.47 -41.65 -60.98
N ALA A 357 11.20 -41.40 -61.35
CA ALA A 357 10.54 -40.11 -61.03
C ALA A 357 10.15 -39.92 -59.54
N SER A 358 10.01 -40.99 -58.76
CA SER A 358 9.42 -40.97 -57.40
C SER A 358 10.41 -40.64 -56.27
N GLY A 359 11.72 -40.82 -56.48
CA GLY A 359 12.75 -40.40 -55.52
C GLY A 359 13.11 -38.92 -55.64
N ALA A 360 13.19 -38.40 -56.87
CA ALA A 360 13.48 -36.99 -57.11
C ALA A 360 12.32 -36.09 -56.66
N ALA A 361 11.07 -36.51 -56.89
CA ALA A 361 9.89 -35.78 -56.43
C ALA A 361 9.77 -35.77 -54.89
N SER A 362 10.07 -36.89 -54.21
CA SER A 362 10.07 -36.95 -52.74
C SER A 362 11.21 -36.14 -52.12
N LEU A 363 12.41 -36.16 -52.73
CA LEU A 363 13.53 -35.31 -52.33
C LEU A 363 13.21 -33.83 -52.56
N ALA A 364 12.63 -33.45 -53.70
CA ALA A 364 12.22 -32.07 -53.98
C ALA A 364 11.19 -31.56 -52.96
N ALA A 365 10.18 -32.37 -52.63
CA ALA A 365 9.20 -32.04 -51.59
C ALA A 365 9.83 -31.89 -50.20
N ALA A 366 10.78 -32.78 -49.84
CA ALA A 366 11.50 -32.72 -48.58
C ALA A 366 12.41 -31.46 -48.48
N VAL A 367 13.09 -31.09 -49.57
CA VAL A 367 13.94 -29.89 -49.66
C VAL A 367 13.11 -28.60 -49.58
N VAL A 368 11.96 -28.55 -50.26
CA VAL A 368 11.04 -27.41 -50.17
C VAL A 368 10.51 -27.27 -48.74
N THR A 369 10.09 -28.38 -48.11
CA THR A 369 9.63 -28.39 -46.71
C THR A 369 10.73 -27.88 -45.77
N LYS A 370 11.96 -28.40 -45.89
CA LYS A 370 13.11 -27.93 -45.11
C LYS A 370 13.35 -26.44 -45.28
N THR A 371 13.36 -25.94 -46.52
CA THR A 371 13.62 -24.53 -46.82
C THR A 371 12.53 -23.63 -46.24
N MET A 372 11.26 -24.04 -46.32
CA MET A 372 10.15 -23.32 -45.68
C MET A 372 10.29 -23.30 -44.15
N THR A 373 10.64 -24.42 -43.53
CA THR A 373 10.83 -24.50 -42.06
C THR A 373 12.05 -23.68 -41.61
N ASP A 374 13.17 -23.74 -42.32
CA ASP A 374 14.37 -22.96 -42.02
C ASP A 374 14.07 -21.45 -42.12
N ASN A 375 13.31 -21.02 -43.14
CA ASN A 375 12.83 -19.63 -43.26
C ASN A 375 11.87 -19.23 -42.13
N GLN A 376 10.99 -20.13 -41.68
CA GLN A 376 10.12 -19.88 -40.53
C GLN A 376 10.91 -19.70 -39.23
N VAL A 377 11.93 -20.53 -38.98
CA VAL A 377 12.82 -20.40 -37.81
C VAL A 377 13.51 -19.03 -37.83
N ILE A 378 14.07 -18.62 -38.98
CA ILE A 378 14.75 -17.33 -39.14
C ILE A 378 13.77 -16.17 -38.93
N SER A 379 12.62 -16.19 -39.60
CA SER A 379 11.62 -15.12 -39.52
C SER A 379 11.05 -14.96 -38.10
N PHE A 380 10.74 -16.08 -37.44
CA PHE A 380 10.26 -16.08 -36.07
C PHE A 380 11.31 -15.54 -35.10
N THR A 381 12.57 -16.00 -35.24
CA THR A 381 13.67 -15.58 -34.37
C THR A 381 13.98 -14.08 -34.51
N ASN A 382 14.08 -13.58 -35.74
CA ASN A 382 14.53 -12.20 -36.00
C ASN A 382 13.44 -11.14 -35.79
N THR A 383 12.17 -11.54 -35.81
CA THR A 383 11.04 -10.62 -35.70
C THR A 383 10.27 -10.89 -34.42
N VAL A 384 9.49 -11.97 -34.37
CA VAL A 384 8.53 -12.25 -33.30
C VAL A 384 9.22 -12.39 -31.94
N LEU A 385 10.28 -13.22 -31.86
CA LEU A 385 10.98 -13.45 -30.60
C LEU A 385 11.75 -12.20 -30.13
N LYS A 386 12.33 -11.45 -31.06
CA LYS A 386 13.06 -10.21 -30.77
C LYS A 386 12.11 -9.14 -30.22
N ASP A 387 10.98 -8.92 -30.89
CA ASP A 387 9.98 -7.92 -30.49
C ASP A 387 9.31 -8.31 -29.17
N ALA A 388 8.99 -9.60 -28.97
CA ALA A 388 8.45 -10.10 -27.70
C ALA A 388 9.43 -9.91 -26.54
N THR A 389 10.73 -10.13 -26.77
CA THR A 389 11.78 -9.91 -25.76
C THR A 389 11.93 -8.43 -25.41
N ALA A 390 11.91 -7.54 -26.41
CA ALA A 390 11.96 -6.10 -26.19
C ALA A 390 10.73 -5.61 -25.42
N LEU A 391 9.52 -6.03 -25.83
CA LEU A 391 8.28 -5.65 -25.17
C LEU A 391 8.22 -6.14 -23.71
N ALA A 392 8.64 -7.37 -23.44
CA ALA A 392 8.68 -7.89 -22.07
C ALA A 392 9.67 -7.09 -21.18
N ALA A 393 10.82 -6.69 -21.73
CA ALA A 393 11.76 -5.82 -21.03
C ALA A 393 11.17 -4.43 -20.76
N ASP A 394 10.47 -3.83 -21.72
CA ASP A 394 9.83 -2.52 -21.58
C ASP A 394 8.71 -2.55 -20.54
N ILE A 395 7.82 -3.56 -20.58
CA ILE A 395 6.75 -3.71 -19.57
C ILE A 395 7.36 -3.85 -18.18
N ARG A 396 8.42 -4.65 -18.03
CA ARG A 396 9.13 -4.80 -16.76
C ARG A 396 9.73 -3.46 -16.29
N ASN A 397 10.39 -2.73 -17.18
CA ASN A 397 10.99 -1.44 -16.83
C ASN A 397 9.92 -0.41 -16.44
N ASN A 398 8.75 -0.43 -17.10
CA ASN A 398 7.61 0.41 -16.73
C ASN A 398 7.07 0.06 -15.34
N ALA A 399 6.99 -1.22 -14.98
CA ALA A 399 6.58 -1.64 -13.65
C ALA A 399 7.58 -1.19 -12.56
N LEU A 400 8.88 -1.33 -12.81
CA LEU A 400 9.93 -0.84 -11.91
C LEU A 400 9.92 0.69 -11.78
N ALA A 401 9.68 1.41 -12.88
CA ALA A 401 9.56 2.86 -12.87
C ALA A 401 8.33 3.34 -12.11
N ALA A 402 7.19 2.65 -12.25
CA ALA A 402 5.95 2.98 -11.54
C ALA A 402 6.10 2.85 -10.01
N ASP A 403 6.83 1.82 -9.55
CA ASP A 403 7.22 1.70 -8.15
C ASP A 403 8.16 2.84 -7.73
N ALA A 404 9.23 3.10 -8.49
CA ALA A 404 10.18 4.17 -8.16
C ALA A 404 9.51 5.55 -8.03
N THR A 405 8.46 5.82 -8.80
CA THR A 405 7.69 7.06 -8.69
C THR A 405 6.72 7.07 -7.50
N GLY A 406 6.11 5.93 -7.16
CA GLY A 406 5.10 5.82 -6.10
C GLY A 406 3.78 6.55 -6.36
N PHE A 407 3.75 7.47 -7.32
CA PHE A 407 2.59 8.14 -7.92
C PHE A 407 2.97 8.85 -9.23
#